data_AF-A0A411DWZ9-F1
#
_entry.id   AF-A0A411DWZ9-F1
#
_cell.length_a   1.000
_cell.length_b   1.000
_cell.length_c   1.000
_cell.angle_alpha   90.00
_cell.angle_beta   90.00
_cell.angle_gamma   90.00
#
_symmetry.space_group_name_H-M   'P 1'
#
loop_
_entity.id
_entity.type
_entity.pdbx_description
1 polymer ?
#
loop_
_entity_poly.entity_id
_entity_poly.type
_entity_poly.pdbx_seq_one_letter_code
_entity_poly.pdbx_strand_id
1 'polypeptide(L)'
;MTYFLQIILLAASFGALQTNACDPSFDSLLEGDEEICAVQFQYHNYTQRMLVHLSETVYCAEGYEGAAEGCSEKSVQCTRKNVVTNCKVTFHYPDRPSETVNMYARKSTPCRVEYEGVAHGCSQEEIFCSPRLELCEVKFLYPQWYKYMWIYSDQTMSCDNGFSGSAQGCSQKEILCVEMQSRNECQVKFNYPNHSDTVTVAADGWFLCRDGYAGMARGCLQENVTCTPVIEECQVKFNYPDHSDTVTV
;
A
#
# COMPACT_ATOMS: atom_id res chain seq x y z
N MET A 1 -10.06 46.37 87.01
CA MET A 1 -11.37 45.72 87.23
C MET A 1 -11.43 44.54 86.25
N THR A 2 -11.08 43.30 86.63
CA THR A 2 -11.96 42.23 87.17
C THR A 2 -13.16 41.98 86.23
N TYR A 3 -13.40 40.84 85.56
CA TYR A 3 -13.34 39.39 85.85
C TYR A 3 -13.15 38.60 84.52
N PHE A 4 -12.46 37.44 84.40
CA PHE A 4 -12.90 36.04 84.74
C PHE A 4 -14.26 35.67 84.09
N LEU A 5 -14.59 34.51 83.52
CA LEU A 5 -14.02 33.16 83.30
C LEU A 5 -15.16 32.37 82.55
N GLN A 6 -14.93 31.62 81.45
CA GLN A 6 -15.00 30.13 81.34
C GLN A 6 -16.34 29.43 80.91
N ILE A 7 -16.22 28.57 79.84
CA ILE A 7 -16.67 27.15 79.65
C ILE A 7 -18.22 26.94 79.54
N ILE A 8 -18.83 26.23 78.56
CA ILE A 8 -18.80 24.78 78.26
C ILE A 8 -19.33 24.44 76.84
N LEU A 9 -18.71 23.38 76.30
CA LEU A 9 -18.99 22.53 75.15
C LEU A 9 -20.46 22.30 74.76
N LEU A 10 -20.67 22.06 73.46
CA LEU A 10 -21.36 20.87 72.96
C LEU A 10 -20.79 20.48 71.58
N ALA A 11 -20.31 19.24 71.48
CA ALA A 11 -19.84 18.57 70.28
C ALA A 11 -20.86 17.52 69.82
N ALA A 12 -20.78 17.16 68.53
CA ALA A 12 -21.49 16.09 67.81
C ALA A 12 -22.98 16.37 67.52
N SER A 13 -23.54 16.13 66.33
CA SER A 13 -23.22 15.11 65.34
C SER A 13 -23.93 15.38 64.00
N PHE A 14 -23.23 15.09 62.90
CA PHE A 14 -23.68 14.60 61.59
C PHE A 14 -24.93 15.19 60.89
N GLY A 15 -24.70 15.84 59.75
CA GLY A 15 -25.72 16.07 58.73
C GLY A 15 -25.29 17.12 57.71
N ALA A 16 -24.86 16.67 56.53
CA ALA A 16 -24.39 17.49 55.42
C ALA A 16 -25.41 18.53 54.94
N LEU A 17 -24.94 19.74 54.63
CA LEU A 17 -25.22 20.46 53.39
C LEU A 17 -24.28 21.68 53.38
N GLN A 18 -23.15 21.58 52.66
CA GLN A 18 -22.37 22.77 52.34
C GLN A 18 -23.25 23.66 51.47
N THR A 19 -23.73 24.75 52.07
CA THR A 19 -24.32 25.86 51.35
C THR A 19 -23.24 26.40 50.42
N ASN A 20 -23.40 26.18 49.12
CA ASN A 20 -22.79 26.99 48.08
C ASN A 20 -23.30 28.42 48.31
N ALA A 21 -22.59 29.17 49.15
CA ALA A 21 -22.75 30.59 49.28
C ALA A 21 -22.51 31.16 47.88
N CYS A 22 -23.58 31.72 47.32
CA CYS A 22 -23.50 32.59 46.16
C CYS A 22 -22.52 33.71 46.53
N ASP A 23 -21.37 33.75 45.87
CA ASP A 23 -20.59 34.97 45.72
C ASP A 23 -21.17 35.70 44.49
N PRO A 24 -21.87 36.83 44.67
CA PRO A 24 -22.33 37.67 43.58
C PRO A 24 -21.30 38.79 43.42
N SER A 25 -20.22 38.55 42.67
CA SER A 25 -19.36 39.65 42.23
C SER A 25 -18.57 39.28 40.99
N PHE A 26 -19.27 39.12 39.87
CA PHE A 26 -18.77 39.51 38.54
C PHE A 26 -19.95 39.66 37.56
N ASP A 27 -21.08 40.18 38.06
CA ASP A 27 -22.02 40.91 37.21
C ASP A 27 -21.43 42.32 37.06
N SER A 28 -21.40 42.84 35.83
CA SER A 28 -20.71 44.06 35.41
C SER A 28 -19.21 43.89 35.13
N LEU A 29 -18.89 43.45 33.91
CA LEU A 29 -17.89 44.10 33.05
C LEU A 29 -17.93 43.42 31.67
N LEU A 30 -18.85 43.89 30.83
CA LEU A 30 -18.69 44.18 29.39
C LEU A 30 -20.08 44.22 28.72
N GLU A 31 -20.73 45.38 28.81
CA GLU A 31 -21.72 45.79 27.81
C GLU A 31 -20.94 46.16 26.54
N GLY A 32 -21.17 45.39 25.48
CA GLY A 32 -20.64 45.66 24.14
C GLY A 32 -20.64 44.41 23.29
N ASP A 33 -21.82 44.03 22.76
CA ASP A 33 -22.05 43.19 21.57
C ASP A 33 -21.11 42.00 21.30
N GLU A 34 -20.61 41.34 22.34
CA GLU A 34 -19.84 40.11 22.17
C GLU A 34 -20.54 38.98 22.92
N GLU A 35 -21.14 38.12 22.11
CA GLU A 35 -21.81 36.87 22.39
C GLU A 35 -20.89 35.86 23.13
N ILE A 36 -20.43 36.18 24.35
CA ILE A 36 -19.44 35.40 25.10
C ILE A 36 -20.07 34.86 26.39
N CYS A 37 -19.75 33.60 26.73
CA CYS A 37 -20.15 32.97 27.99
C CYS A 37 -18.98 32.23 28.65
N ALA A 38 -19.11 31.95 29.95
CA ALA A 38 -18.16 31.12 30.67
C ALA A 38 -18.59 29.64 30.65
N VAL A 39 -17.75 28.78 30.08
CA VAL A 39 -17.94 27.33 30.07
C VAL A 39 -16.93 26.66 31.00
N GLN A 40 -17.40 25.69 31.79
CA GLN A 40 -16.57 24.95 32.73
C GLN A 40 -16.13 23.59 32.15
N PHE A 41 -14.83 23.43 31.88
CA PHE A 41 -14.22 22.18 31.46
C PHE A 41 -13.73 21.40 32.69
N GLN A 42 -14.33 20.24 32.93
CA GLN A 42 -14.01 19.37 34.07
C GLN A 42 -13.06 18.26 33.63
N TYR A 43 -11.83 18.30 34.13
CA TYR A 43 -10.84 17.24 33.94
C TYR A 43 -10.78 16.37 35.21
N HIS A 44 -10.19 15.18 35.08
CA HIS A 44 -9.96 14.27 36.21
C HIS A 44 -9.27 14.94 37.43
N ASN A 45 -8.31 15.85 37.18
CA ASN A 45 -7.44 16.40 38.23
C ASN A 45 -7.63 17.89 38.49
N TYR A 46 -8.40 18.60 37.66
CA TYR A 46 -8.62 20.03 37.80
C TYR A 46 -9.84 20.46 37.01
N THR A 47 -10.28 21.68 37.25
CA THR A 47 -11.34 22.31 36.47
C THR A 47 -10.80 23.60 35.88
N GLN A 48 -11.13 23.86 34.62
CA GLN A 48 -10.78 25.09 33.93
C GLN A 48 -12.07 25.80 33.51
N ARG A 49 -12.13 27.12 33.71
CA ARG A 49 -13.19 27.96 33.15
C ARG A 49 -12.62 28.73 31.97
N MET A 50 -13.33 28.71 30.85
CA MET A 50 -12.95 29.43 29.63
C MET A 50 -14.10 30.32 29.18
N LEU A 51 -13.75 31.47 28.62
CA LEU A 51 -14.69 32.33 27.91
C LEU A 51 -14.78 31.81 26.46
N VAL A 52 -16.01 31.56 26.00
CA VAL A 52 -16.32 30.95 24.70
C VAL A 52 -17.32 31.85 23.97
N HIS A 53 -17.07 32.15 22.70
CA HIS A 53 -18.05 32.84 21.84
C HIS A 53 -19.19 31.91 21.42
N LEU A 54 -20.42 32.42 21.25
CA LEU A 54 -21.61 31.64 20.89
C LEU A 54 -21.45 30.78 19.64
N SER A 55 -20.59 31.18 18.70
CA SER A 55 -20.34 30.47 17.45
C SER A 55 -19.06 29.62 17.44
N GLU A 56 -18.25 29.63 18.51
CA GLU A 56 -16.98 28.93 18.56
C GLU A 56 -17.09 27.58 19.24
N THR A 57 -16.45 26.57 18.65
CA THR A 57 -16.24 25.28 19.29
C THR A 57 -14.91 25.30 20.02
N VAL A 58 -14.95 25.17 21.35
CA VAL A 58 -13.75 25.12 22.19
C VAL A 58 -13.55 23.71 22.71
N TYR A 59 -12.38 23.14 22.44
CA TYR A 59 -12.02 21.76 22.79
C TYR A 59 -11.36 21.68 24.16
N CYS A 60 -11.49 20.52 24.81
CA CYS A 60 -10.66 20.16 25.95
C CYS A 60 -9.15 20.21 25.61
N ALA A 61 -8.30 20.36 26.63
CA ALA A 61 -6.85 20.38 26.49
C ALA A 61 -6.28 19.13 25.79
N GLU A 62 -5.08 19.26 25.21
CA GLU A 62 -4.41 18.19 24.49
C GLU A 62 -4.36 16.88 25.32
N GLY A 63 -4.82 15.78 24.73
CA GLY A 63 -4.93 14.49 25.40
C GLY A 63 -6.28 14.21 26.10
N TYR A 64 -7.27 15.08 25.93
CA TYR A 64 -8.66 14.87 26.42
C TYR A 64 -9.69 14.99 25.29
N GLU A 65 -10.83 14.31 25.43
CA GLU A 65 -12.02 14.37 24.56
C GLU A 65 -13.11 15.17 25.23
N GLY A 66 -13.82 15.96 24.43
CA GLY A 66 -14.87 16.89 24.87
C GLY A 66 -14.72 18.24 24.18
N ALA A 67 -15.84 18.87 23.88
CA ALA A 67 -15.89 20.19 23.27
C ALA A 67 -17.16 20.91 23.73
N ALA A 68 -17.08 22.23 23.87
CA ALA A 68 -18.24 23.10 24.03
C ALA A 68 -18.56 23.71 22.66
N GLU A 69 -19.79 23.53 22.17
CA GLU A 69 -20.28 24.23 20.99
C GLU A 69 -20.99 25.52 21.43
N GLY A 70 -20.23 26.61 21.48
CA GLY A 70 -20.69 27.90 21.95
C GLY A 70 -21.17 27.88 23.40
N CYS A 71 -22.26 28.59 23.65
CA CYS A 71 -22.85 28.75 24.99
C CYS A 71 -23.94 27.76 25.33
N SER A 72 -24.14 26.74 24.48
CA SER A 72 -25.14 25.69 24.71
C SER A 72 -24.78 24.81 25.92
N GLU A 73 -23.49 24.59 26.15
CA GLU A 73 -22.99 23.78 27.26
C GLU A 73 -22.41 24.65 28.37
N LYS A 74 -22.97 24.54 29.59
CA LYS A 74 -22.41 25.22 30.77
C LYS A 74 -21.25 24.45 31.40
N SER A 75 -21.14 23.15 31.12
CA SER A 75 -20.10 22.30 31.65
C SER A 75 -19.80 21.14 30.69
N VAL A 76 -18.53 20.99 30.31
CA VAL A 76 -18.01 19.90 29.47
C VAL A 76 -17.22 18.93 30.35
N GLN A 77 -17.50 17.62 30.25
CA GLN A 77 -16.67 16.60 30.86
C GLN A 77 -15.52 16.23 29.91
N CYS A 78 -14.29 16.55 30.31
CA CYS A 78 -13.09 16.21 29.56
C CYS A 78 -12.59 14.84 29.99
N THR A 79 -12.89 13.81 29.20
CA THR A 79 -12.38 12.46 29.43
C THR A 79 -10.99 12.34 28.82
N ARG A 80 -10.08 11.63 29.49
CA ARG A 80 -8.74 11.43 28.93
C ARG A 80 -8.90 10.63 27.62
N LYS A 81 -8.35 11.14 26.51
CA LYS A 81 -8.25 10.37 25.27
C LYS A 81 -7.62 9.04 25.63
N ASN A 82 -8.27 7.95 25.28
CA ASN A 82 -7.62 6.65 25.27
C ASN A 82 -6.54 6.74 24.18
N VAL A 83 -5.36 7.24 24.56
CA VAL A 83 -4.15 7.02 23.77
C VAL A 83 -4.06 5.51 23.73
N VAL A 84 -4.36 4.93 22.57
CA VAL A 84 -4.08 3.52 22.29
C VAL A 84 -2.58 3.41 22.48
N THR A 85 -2.15 3.07 23.69
CA THR A 85 -0.74 2.88 24.00
C THR A 85 -0.26 1.62 23.32
N ASN A 86 -1.17 0.64 23.25
CA ASN A 86 -0.93 -0.68 22.71
C ASN A 86 -2.07 -1.06 21.75
N CYS A 87 -1.73 -1.61 20.61
CA CYS A 87 -2.65 -2.24 19.66
C CYS A 87 -2.20 -3.67 19.36
N LYS A 88 -3.11 -4.44 18.78
CA LYS A 88 -2.80 -5.74 18.20
C LYS A 88 -2.63 -5.56 16.71
N VAL A 89 -1.48 -5.99 16.19
CA VAL A 89 -1.20 -6.00 14.76
C VAL A 89 -0.95 -7.43 14.33
N THR A 90 -1.64 -7.88 13.30
CA THR A 90 -1.52 -9.22 12.74
C THR A 90 -0.62 -9.18 11.50
N PHE A 91 0.41 -10.00 11.52
CA PHE A 91 1.36 -10.19 10.43
C PHE A 91 0.98 -11.45 9.66
N HIS A 92 0.69 -11.32 8.37
CA HIS A 92 0.35 -12.40 7.47
C HIS A 92 1.59 -12.81 6.67
N TYR A 93 1.90 -14.10 6.66
CA TYR A 93 3.01 -14.68 5.93
C TYR A 93 2.46 -15.65 4.87
N PRO A 94 3.07 -15.76 3.68
CA PRO A 94 2.55 -16.57 2.58
C PRO A 94 2.63 -18.08 2.82
N ASP A 95 3.67 -18.53 3.52
CA ASP A 95 4.01 -19.94 3.74
C ASP A 95 3.93 -20.33 5.23
N ARG A 96 3.38 -19.46 6.08
CA ARG A 96 3.32 -19.64 7.53
C ARG A 96 2.03 -19.10 8.15
N PRO A 97 1.64 -19.60 9.34
CA PRO A 97 0.52 -19.03 10.08
C PRO A 97 0.73 -17.55 10.39
N SER A 98 -0.36 -16.78 10.36
CA SER A 98 -0.31 -15.37 10.76
C SER A 98 -0.02 -15.22 12.26
N GLU A 99 0.72 -14.18 12.61
CA GLU A 99 1.14 -13.91 13.99
C GLU A 99 0.57 -12.58 14.47
N THR A 100 -0.05 -12.55 15.65
CA THR A 100 -0.55 -11.29 16.24
C THR A 100 0.38 -10.81 17.33
N VAL A 101 0.86 -9.57 17.20
CA VAL A 101 1.81 -8.95 18.11
C VAL A 101 1.17 -7.75 18.80
N ASN A 102 1.33 -7.67 20.13
CA ASN A 102 1.00 -6.46 20.86
C ASN A 102 2.10 -5.42 20.62
N MET A 103 1.74 -4.31 20.01
CA MET A 103 2.66 -3.25 19.60
C MET A 103 2.34 -1.93 20.30
N TYR A 104 3.39 -1.17 20.59
CA TYR A 104 3.25 0.20 21.08
C TYR A 104 2.99 1.16 19.93
N ALA A 105 2.10 2.13 20.12
CA ALA A 105 1.65 3.03 19.04
C ALA A 105 2.73 3.87 18.36
N ARG A 106 3.91 4.03 18.97
CA ARG A 106 5.04 4.77 18.38
C ARG A 106 6.21 3.88 17.95
N LYS A 107 6.09 2.56 18.11
CA LYS A 107 7.15 1.61 17.77
C LYS A 107 6.89 1.01 16.40
N SER A 108 7.92 0.94 15.58
CA SER A 108 7.88 0.14 14.36
C SER A 108 8.36 -1.28 14.65
N THR A 109 7.66 -2.27 14.09
CA THR A 109 8.01 -3.69 14.22
C THR A 109 8.08 -4.29 12.82
N PRO A 110 9.26 -4.77 12.39
CA PRO A 110 9.39 -5.41 11.09
C PRO A 110 8.77 -6.81 11.08
N CYS A 111 8.46 -7.31 9.88
CA CYS A 111 8.25 -8.74 9.65
C CYS A 111 9.49 -9.55 10.10
N ARG A 112 9.33 -10.88 10.22
CA ARG A 112 10.45 -11.80 10.46
C ARG A 112 11.56 -11.59 9.42
N VAL A 113 12.81 -11.92 9.78
CA VAL A 113 14.02 -11.63 8.99
C VAL A 113 13.96 -12.14 7.54
N GLU A 114 13.28 -13.26 7.32
CA GLU A 114 13.07 -13.91 6.02
C GLU A 114 12.05 -13.17 5.13
N TYR A 115 11.37 -12.13 5.64
CA TYR A 115 10.30 -11.42 4.96
C TYR A 115 10.48 -9.89 5.01
N GLU A 116 9.94 -9.23 4.00
CA GLU A 116 9.83 -7.79 3.86
C GLU A 116 8.45 -7.29 4.30
N GLY A 117 8.46 -6.16 5.01
CA GLY A 117 7.28 -5.50 5.57
C GLY A 117 7.54 -4.96 6.97
N VAL A 118 6.82 -3.92 7.36
CA VAL A 118 6.95 -3.28 8.68
C VAL A 118 5.62 -2.69 9.12
N ALA A 119 5.24 -2.93 10.37
CA ALA A 119 4.16 -2.23 11.04
C ALA A 119 4.68 -0.91 11.60
N HIS A 120 4.00 0.19 11.33
CA HIS A 120 4.31 1.50 11.93
C HIS A 120 3.29 1.86 13.02
N GLY A 121 3.57 1.42 14.25
CA GLY A 121 2.72 1.71 15.40
C GLY A 121 1.34 1.08 15.27
N CYS A 122 0.31 1.86 15.62
CA CYS A 122 -1.09 1.44 15.58
C CYS A 122 -1.86 2.03 14.39
N SER A 123 -1.15 2.40 13.31
CA SER A 123 -1.78 2.91 12.09
C SER A 123 -2.41 1.82 11.24
N GLN A 124 -1.99 0.57 11.43
CA GLN A 124 -2.38 -0.60 10.63
C GLN A 124 -2.62 -1.77 11.58
N GLU A 125 -3.75 -2.47 11.40
CA GLU A 125 -4.10 -3.66 12.18
C GLU A 125 -3.58 -4.94 11.51
N GLU A 126 -3.33 -4.91 10.20
CA GLU A 126 -2.86 -6.04 9.42
C GLU A 126 -1.67 -5.65 8.54
N ILE A 127 -0.64 -6.50 8.51
CA ILE A 127 0.56 -6.35 7.69
C ILE A 127 0.76 -7.61 6.87
N PHE A 128 0.88 -7.46 5.56
CA PHE A 128 1.19 -8.57 4.66
C PHE A 128 2.69 -8.60 4.38
N CYS A 129 3.36 -9.61 4.94
CA CYS A 129 4.78 -9.82 4.76
C CYS A 129 5.03 -10.57 3.45
N SER A 130 5.99 -10.11 2.67
CA SER A 130 6.43 -10.77 1.42
C SER A 130 7.78 -11.46 1.64
N PRO A 131 8.09 -12.61 1.00
CA PRO A 131 9.40 -13.23 1.16
C PRO A 131 10.49 -12.25 0.74
N ARG A 132 11.55 -12.12 1.54
CA ARG A 132 12.72 -11.37 1.12
C ARG A 132 13.33 -12.08 -0.07
N LEU A 133 13.44 -11.35 -1.16
CA LEU A 133 14.14 -11.83 -2.34
C LEU A 133 15.64 -11.74 -2.07
N GLU A 134 16.33 -12.87 -2.16
CA GLU A 134 17.79 -12.87 -2.09
C GLU A 134 18.33 -12.18 -3.33
N LEU A 135 19.23 -11.22 -3.14
CA LEU A 135 19.93 -10.57 -4.24
C LEU A 135 21.31 -11.20 -4.38
N CYS A 136 21.57 -11.80 -5.53
CA CYS A 136 22.83 -12.49 -5.81
C CYS A 136 23.51 -11.90 -7.04
N GLU A 137 24.83 -11.88 -7.00
CA GLU A 137 25.67 -11.50 -8.13
C GLU A 137 25.95 -12.73 -8.99
N VAL A 138 25.54 -12.67 -10.25
CA VAL A 138 25.72 -13.75 -11.23
C VAL A 138 26.62 -13.27 -12.35
N LYS A 139 27.62 -14.08 -12.72
CA LYS A 139 28.58 -13.78 -13.78
C LYS A 139 28.13 -14.37 -15.11
N PHE A 140 27.93 -13.53 -16.11
CA PHE A 140 27.64 -13.94 -17.48
C PHE A 140 28.94 -13.93 -18.29
N LEU A 141 29.35 -15.10 -18.75
CA LEU A 141 30.58 -15.36 -19.50
C LEU A 141 30.28 -15.38 -20.99
N TYR A 142 30.73 -14.37 -21.71
CA TYR A 142 30.69 -14.30 -23.18
C TYR A 142 32.04 -14.77 -23.75
N PRO A 143 32.13 -15.13 -25.04
CA PRO A 143 33.37 -15.64 -25.63
C PRO A 143 34.56 -14.70 -25.53
N GLN A 144 34.33 -13.38 -25.51
CA GLN A 144 35.38 -12.36 -25.51
C GLN A 144 35.40 -11.49 -24.25
N TRP A 145 34.39 -11.59 -23.38
CA TRP A 145 34.23 -10.70 -22.22
C TRP A 145 33.27 -11.32 -21.19
N TYR A 146 33.13 -10.68 -20.03
CA TYR A 146 32.14 -11.09 -19.02
C TYR A 146 31.51 -9.86 -18.37
N LYS A 147 30.34 -10.05 -17.77
CA LYS A 147 29.72 -9.06 -16.87
C LYS A 147 29.11 -9.73 -15.65
N TYR A 148 28.97 -8.93 -14.60
CA TYR A 148 28.21 -9.28 -13.41
C TYR A 148 26.85 -8.62 -13.46
N MET A 149 25.82 -9.35 -13.04
CA MET A 149 24.46 -8.84 -12.91
C MET A 149 23.92 -9.23 -11.55
N TRP A 150 23.19 -8.31 -10.92
CA TRP A 150 22.48 -8.56 -9.68
C TRP A 150 21.07 -9.04 -10.03
N ILE A 151 20.71 -10.24 -9.58
CA ILE A 151 19.44 -10.90 -9.89
C ILE A 151 18.76 -11.24 -8.57
N TYR A 152 17.46 -10.96 -8.47
CA TYR A 152 16.67 -11.43 -7.34
C TYR A 152 16.36 -12.93 -7.48
N SER A 153 16.21 -13.64 -6.37
CA SER A 153 16.01 -15.09 -6.34
C SER A 153 14.85 -15.63 -7.18
N ASP A 154 13.86 -14.81 -7.50
CA ASP A 154 12.68 -15.12 -8.32
C ASP A 154 12.78 -14.68 -9.78
N GLN A 155 13.82 -13.91 -10.13
CA GLN A 155 14.00 -13.36 -11.47
C GLN A 155 14.74 -14.32 -12.40
N THR A 156 14.43 -14.24 -13.69
CA THR A 156 15.23 -14.88 -14.74
C THR A 156 15.86 -13.80 -15.60
N MET A 157 17.18 -13.85 -15.79
CA MET A 157 17.88 -12.97 -16.72
C MET A 157 18.61 -13.77 -17.77
N SER A 158 18.43 -13.37 -19.02
CA SER A 158 19.08 -13.97 -20.18
C SER A 158 20.39 -13.29 -20.53
N CYS A 159 21.24 -13.98 -21.27
CA CYS A 159 22.38 -13.38 -21.97
C CYS A 159 21.92 -12.28 -22.94
N ASP A 160 22.84 -11.40 -23.32
CA ASP A 160 22.58 -10.31 -24.26
C ASP A 160 22.18 -10.82 -25.65
N ASN A 161 21.49 -9.96 -26.40
CA ASN A 161 21.01 -10.26 -27.75
C ASN A 161 22.11 -10.89 -28.62
N GLY A 162 21.78 -12.01 -29.27
CA GLY A 162 22.71 -12.79 -30.07
C GLY A 162 23.47 -13.87 -29.27
N PHE A 163 23.17 -14.07 -27.99
CA PHE A 163 23.74 -15.13 -27.16
C PHE A 163 22.66 -15.95 -26.46
N SER A 164 22.85 -17.28 -26.39
CA SER A 164 21.97 -18.20 -25.66
C SER A 164 22.52 -18.47 -24.26
N GLY A 165 21.63 -18.40 -23.27
CA GLY A 165 21.92 -18.70 -21.86
C GLY A 165 21.03 -17.86 -20.94
N SER A 166 20.74 -18.34 -19.73
CA SER A 166 19.97 -17.60 -18.73
C SER A 166 20.28 -18.06 -17.31
N ALA A 167 20.31 -17.13 -16.38
CA ALA A 167 20.30 -17.39 -14.94
C ALA A 167 18.86 -17.41 -14.42
N GLN A 168 18.53 -18.40 -13.59
CA GLN A 168 17.29 -18.42 -12.81
C GLN A 168 17.61 -18.16 -11.34
N GLY A 169 17.34 -16.94 -10.89
CA GLY A 169 17.61 -16.47 -9.54
C GLY A 169 19.04 -16.73 -9.09
N CYS A 170 19.17 -17.20 -7.86
CA CYS A 170 20.46 -17.46 -7.20
C CYS A 170 20.95 -18.90 -7.33
N SER A 171 20.35 -19.69 -8.23
CA SER A 171 20.70 -21.11 -8.41
C SER A 171 22.08 -21.32 -9.02
N GLN A 172 22.58 -20.35 -9.80
CA GLN A 172 23.81 -20.45 -10.58
C GLN A 172 24.65 -19.18 -10.41
N LYS A 173 25.95 -19.35 -10.15
CA LYS A 173 26.89 -18.23 -9.99
C LYS A 173 27.55 -17.79 -11.30
N GLU A 174 27.59 -18.67 -12.29
CA GLU A 174 28.17 -18.40 -13.61
C GLU A 174 27.27 -18.97 -14.71
N ILE A 175 27.01 -18.17 -15.74
CA ILE A 175 26.24 -18.54 -16.94
C ILE A 175 27.16 -18.42 -18.15
N LEU A 176 27.22 -19.49 -18.96
CA LEU A 176 27.89 -19.46 -20.26
C LEU A 176 26.93 -18.89 -21.31
N CYS A 177 27.30 -17.74 -21.88
CA CYS A 177 26.62 -17.09 -22.99
C CYS A 177 27.30 -17.52 -24.29
N VAL A 178 26.65 -18.40 -25.03
CA VAL A 178 27.17 -18.92 -26.29
C VAL A 178 26.61 -18.10 -27.43
N GLU A 179 27.45 -17.68 -28.39
CA GLU A 179 26.97 -17.00 -29.60
C GLU A 179 25.89 -17.85 -30.25
N MET A 180 24.70 -17.25 -30.37
CA MET A 180 23.71 -17.75 -31.30
C MET A 180 24.32 -17.49 -32.67
N GLN A 181 24.77 -18.56 -33.35
CA GLN A 181 25.41 -18.44 -34.65
C GLN A 181 24.56 -17.55 -35.56
N SER A 182 25.08 -16.36 -35.88
CA SER A 182 24.53 -15.47 -36.89
C SER A 182 24.82 -16.05 -38.27
N ARG A 183 24.11 -17.13 -38.63
CA ARG A 183 23.90 -17.68 -39.98
C ARG A 183 23.09 -18.97 -39.91
N ASN A 184 21.92 -18.90 -39.29
CA ASN A 184 20.85 -19.85 -39.64
C ASN A 184 19.88 -19.14 -40.59
N GLU A 185 20.43 -18.54 -41.64
CA GLU A 185 19.63 -18.27 -42.82
C GLU A 185 19.52 -19.58 -43.58
N CYS A 186 18.29 -20.02 -43.79
CA CYS A 186 18.00 -21.19 -44.61
C CYS A 186 17.16 -20.76 -45.80
N GLN A 187 17.18 -21.60 -46.83
CA GLN A 187 16.31 -21.44 -47.96
C GLN A 187 15.02 -22.21 -47.70
N VAL A 188 13.91 -21.49 -47.72
CA VAL A 188 12.57 -22.08 -47.63
C VAL A 188 11.87 -21.90 -48.96
N LYS A 189 11.29 -22.99 -49.46
CA LYS A 189 10.55 -22.99 -50.72
C LYS A 189 9.06 -22.83 -50.47
N PHE A 190 8.49 -21.76 -51.01
CA PHE A 190 7.05 -21.47 -51.00
C PHE A 190 6.43 -21.97 -52.30
N ASN A 191 5.56 -22.97 -52.21
CA ASN A 191 4.91 -23.60 -53.35
C ASN A 191 3.49 -23.05 -53.51
N TYR A 192 3.27 -22.31 -54.59
CA TYR A 192 1.97 -21.79 -55.02
C TYR A 192 1.35 -22.73 -56.08
N PRO A 193 0.05 -22.62 -56.41
CA PRO A 193 -0.61 -23.50 -57.37
C PRO A 193 0.04 -23.55 -58.76
N ASN A 194 0.67 -22.44 -59.19
CA ASN A 194 1.22 -22.28 -60.54
C ASN A 194 2.74 -22.01 -60.58
N HIS A 195 3.40 -21.83 -59.44
CA HIS A 195 4.85 -21.54 -59.36
C HIS A 195 5.41 -21.80 -57.96
N SER A 196 6.74 -21.72 -57.80
CA SER A 196 7.37 -21.78 -56.49
C SER A 196 8.49 -20.75 -56.36
N ASP A 197 8.58 -20.12 -55.19
CA ASP A 197 9.62 -19.16 -54.85
C ASP A 197 10.54 -19.75 -53.77
N THR A 198 11.84 -19.46 -53.83
CA THR A 198 12.79 -19.79 -52.76
C THR A 198 13.21 -18.50 -52.07
N VAL A 199 13.03 -18.44 -50.76
CA VAL A 199 13.32 -17.24 -49.95
C VAL A 199 14.36 -17.59 -48.91
N THR A 200 15.36 -16.73 -48.76
CA THR A 200 16.30 -16.79 -47.64
C THR A 200 15.62 -16.21 -46.41
N VAL A 201 15.42 -17.04 -45.38
CA VAL A 201 14.69 -16.68 -44.16
C VAL A 201 15.59 -16.76 -42.94
N ALA A 202 15.38 -15.87 -41.97
CA ALA A 202 16.03 -15.94 -40.67
C ALA A 202 15.50 -17.14 -39.86
N ALA A 203 16.37 -17.80 -39.10
CA ALA A 203 16.14 -19.04 -38.36
C ALA A 203 14.91 -19.03 -37.43
N ASP A 204 14.64 -17.87 -36.86
CA ASP A 204 13.64 -17.59 -35.83
C ASP A 204 12.54 -16.64 -36.33
N GLY A 205 12.63 -16.19 -37.59
CA GLY A 205 11.67 -15.28 -38.20
C GLY A 205 10.41 -15.99 -38.71
N TRP A 206 9.34 -15.22 -38.91
CA TRP A 206 8.10 -15.70 -39.51
C TRP A 206 7.92 -15.10 -40.90
N PHE A 207 7.67 -15.93 -41.88
CA PHE A 207 7.61 -15.53 -43.29
C PHE A 207 6.33 -16.05 -43.91
N LEU A 208 5.48 -15.13 -44.38
CA LEU A 208 4.17 -15.43 -44.94
C LEU A 208 4.25 -15.72 -46.44
N CYS A 209 3.30 -16.51 -46.93
CA CYS A 209 3.00 -16.55 -48.35
C CYS A 209 2.61 -15.16 -48.87
N ARG A 210 2.74 -14.94 -50.19
CA ARG A 210 2.33 -13.68 -50.84
C ARG A 210 0.85 -13.37 -50.59
N ASP A 211 0.52 -12.07 -50.55
CA ASP A 211 -0.85 -11.56 -50.47
C ASP A 211 -1.82 -12.33 -51.38
N GLY A 212 -2.97 -12.72 -50.81
CA GLY A 212 -3.96 -13.59 -51.46
C GLY A 212 -3.73 -15.09 -51.27
N TYR A 213 -2.68 -15.50 -50.56
CA TYR A 213 -2.40 -16.90 -50.21
C TYR A 213 -2.18 -17.08 -48.70
N ALA A 214 -2.78 -18.12 -48.12
CA ALA A 214 -2.54 -18.58 -46.77
C ALA A 214 -1.36 -19.56 -46.72
N GLY A 215 -0.53 -19.40 -45.70
CA GLY A 215 0.62 -20.25 -45.41
C GLY A 215 1.76 -19.43 -44.80
N MET A 216 2.59 -20.08 -43.99
CA MET A 216 3.67 -19.41 -43.25
C MET A 216 4.81 -20.39 -42.95
N ALA A 217 6.05 -19.90 -43.05
CA ALA A 217 7.25 -20.56 -42.55
C ALA A 217 7.63 -20.01 -41.18
N ARG A 218 8.04 -20.89 -40.26
CA ARG A 218 8.73 -20.50 -39.02
C ARG A 218 10.23 -20.78 -39.15
N GLY A 219 10.93 -19.81 -39.71
CA GLY A 219 12.36 -19.83 -39.97
C GLY A 219 12.84 -21.16 -40.54
N CYS A 220 13.87 -21.76 -39.95
CA CYS A 220 14.51 -22.96 -40.48
C CYS A 220 13.88 -24.28 -40.04
N LEU A 221 12.69 -24.25 -39.45
CA LEU A 221 11.98 -25.47 -39.06
C LEU A 221 11.25 -26.12 -40.24
N GLN A 222 11.09 -25.42 -41.35
CA GLN A 222 10.30 -25.88 -42.50
C GLN A 222 11.03 -25.57 -43.81
N GLU A 223 11.40 -26.59 -44.56
CA GLU A 223 12.07 -26.43 -45.87
C GLU A 223 11.08 -26.10 -47.00
N ASN A 224 9.80 -26.48 -46.82
CA ASN A 224 8.75 -26.28 -47.81
C ASN A 224 7.46 -25.80 -47.15
N VAL A 225 6.85 -24.77 -47.72
CA VAL A 225 5.54 -24.25 -47.34
C VAL A 225 4.60 -24.34 -48.53
N THR A 226 3.40 -24.86 -48.33
CA THR A 226 2.35 -24.84 -49.35
C THR A 226 1.50 -23.60 -49.16
N CYS A 227 1.44 -22.75 -50.18
CA CYS A 227 0.66 -21.52 -50.19
C CYS A 227 -0.67 -21.78 -50.90
N THR A 228 -1.78 -21.74 -50.16
CA THR A 228 -3.12 -21.97 -50.69
C THR A 228 -3.85 -20.66 -50.93
N PRO A 229 -4.53 -20.44 -52.08
CA PRO A 229 -5.33 -19.25 -52.30
C PRO A 229 -6.32 -19.04 -51.13
N VAL A 230 -6.37 -17.83 -50.59
CA VAL A 230 -7.41 -17.46 -49.63
C VAL A 230 -8.69 -17.26 -50.43
N ILE A 231 -9.55 -18.27 -50.40
CA ILE A 231 -10.89 -18.20 -50.94
C ILE A 231 -11.77 -17.94 -49.72
N GLU A 232 -12.36 -16.74 -49.67
CA GLU A 232 -13.28 -16.22 -48.63
C GLU A 232 -12.67 -15.19 -47.68
N GLU A 233 -13.10 -13.93 -47.87
CA GLU A 233 -13.12 -12.90 -46.84
C GLU A 233 -14.10 -13.35 -45.75
N CYS A 234 -13.58 -13.69 -44.57
CA CYS A 234 -14.43 -14.04 -43.44
C CYS A 234 -14.67 -12.79 -42.60
N GLN A 235 -15.92 -12.32 -42.57
CA GLN A 235 -16.33 -11.26 -41.64
C GLN A 235 -16.48 -11.86 -40.23
N VAL A 236 -15.53 -11.57 -39.35
CA VAL A 236 -15.59 -11.93 -37.93
C VAL A 236 -16.25 -10.78 -37.17
N LYS A 237 -17.44 -11.04 -36.61
CA LYS A 237 -18.15 -10.08 -35.77
C LYS A 237 -17.89 -10.33 -34.29
N PHE A 238 -17.33 -9.36 -33.60
CA PHE A 238 -17.14 -9.33 -32.16
C PHE A 238 -18.33 -8.60 -31.52
N ASN A 239 -19.03 -9.24 -30.59
CA ASN A 239 -20.10 -8.60 -29.82
C ASN A 239 -19.61 -8.36 -28.39
N TYR A 240 -19.50 -7.10 -28.01
CA TYR A 240 -19.28 -6.63 -26.64
C TYR A 240 -20.62 -6.26 -25.99
N PRO A 241 -20.68 -6.11 -24.65
CA PRO A 241 -21.92 -5.75 -23.95
C PRO A 241 -22.55 -4.42 -24.38
N ASP A 242 -21.74 -3.52 -24.95
CA ASP A 242 -22.08 -2.13 -25.27
C ASP A 242 -21.92 -1.78 -26.78
N HIS A 243 -21.24 -2.61 -27.57
CA HIS A 243 -21.09 -2.42 -29.03
C HIS A 243 -20.71 -3.72 -29.76
N SER A 244 -20.70 -3.69 -31.10
CA SER A 244 -20.18 -4.79 -31.90
C SER A 244 -19.28 -4.29 -33.02
N ASP A 245 -18.12 -4.93 -33.17
CA ASP A 245 -17.16 -4.65 -34.23
C ASP A 245 -17.16 -5.78 -35.25
N THR A 246 -16.95 -5.46 -36.52
CA THR A 246 -16.79 -6.46 -37.58
C THR A 246 -15.44 -6.27 -38.25
N VAL A 247 -14.60 -7.30 -38.20
CA VAL A 247 -13.29 -7.33 -38.84
C VAL A 247 -13.37 -8.27 -40.02
N THR A 248 -12.94 -7.82 -41.20
CA THR A 248 -12.80 -8.67 -42.38
C THR A 248 -11.41 -9.28 -42.35
N VAL A 249 -11.32 -10.61 -42.38
CA VAL A 249 -10.06 -11.39 -42.37
C VAL A 249 -9.93 -12.15 -43.67
#